data_AF-A0A2I0T918-F1
#
_entry.id   AF-A0A2I0T918-F1
#
_cell.length_a   1.000
_cell.length_b   1.000
_cell.length_c   1.000
_cell.angle_alpha   90.00
_cell.angle_beta   90.00
_cell.angle_gamma   90.00
#
_symmetry.space_group_name_H-M   'P 1'
#
loop_
_entity.id
_entity.type
_entity.pdbx_description
1 polymer ?
#
loop_
_entity_poly.entity_id
_entity_poly.type
_entity_poly.pdbx_seq_one_letter_code
_entity_poly.pdbx_strand_id
1 'polypeptide(L)'
;MRSGAPAPPASRGGCQTLSARGAPLRVPLPAVPISLTVAETVSCLNRAVAALRNIWEEIGMPEELQLERTQAVKEHIESMLDMMVSEEKNLKEYLLTRITACQKELETLRRELSLDHFEAEEQGTILQMEKDLRARVEVLLKQKRDRKQELKTLQERDRDLCDILCTAPFHIDSDAVPSLEDLDLYRRHLAALSLEKEQRQERFVSTKRQIILLMEELDHTPDTSFEQDVVCKDEEAFCLSEDNIAALQSLLQQVHWAR
;
A
#
# COMPACT_ATOMS: atom_id res chain seq x y z
N MET A 1 -38.38 28.90 -38.56
CA MET A 1 -37.22 28.06 -38.19
C MET A 1 -37.31 27.77 -36.69
N ARG A 2 -37.87 26.61 -36.32
CA ARG A 2 -37.91 26.12 -34.94
C ARG A 2 -36.93 24.96 -34.89
N SER A 3 -35.80 25.16 -34.21
CA SER A 3 -34.81 24.11 -33.97
C SER A 3 -35.11 23.51 -32.59
N GLY A 4 -35.69 22.30 -32.58
CA GLY A 4 -35.87 21.50 -31.37
C GLY A 4 -34.60 20.68 -31.13
N ALA A 5 -33.97 20.87 -29.97
CA ALA A 5 -32.91 20.00 -29.50
C ALA A 5 -33.53 18.75 -28.83
N PRO A 6 -33.02 17.52 -29.08
CA PRO A 6 -33.50 16.34 -28.40
C PRO A 6 -32.83 16.19 -27.03
N ALA A 7 -33.62 15.79 -26.03
CA ALA A 7 -33.17 15.42 -24.69
C ALA A 7 -32.40 14.07 -24.71
N PRO A 8 -31.46 13.83 -23.76
CA PRO A 8 -30.67 12.60 -23.72
C PRO A 8 -31.48 11.43 -23.13
N PRO A 9 -31.12 10.17 -23.44
CA PRO A 9 -31.84 9.02 -22.93
C PRO A 9 -31.48 8.74 -21.47
N ALA A 10 -32.50 8.31 -20.72
CA ALA A 10 -32.42 7.93 -19.32
C ALA A 10 -31.56 6.66 -19.13
N SER A 11 -30.48 6.79 -18.36
CA SER A 11 -29.71 5.64 -17.85
C SER A 11 -30.52 4.87 -16.81
N ARG A 12 -31.17 3.78 -17.23
CA ARG A 12 -31.59 2.69 -16.34
C ARG A 12 -30.50 1.62 -16.32
N GLY A 13 -29.52 1.80 -15.44
CA GLY A 13 -28.56 0.75 -15.06
C GLY A 13 -29.00 0.13 -13.74
N GLY A 14 -29.79 -0.94 -13.79
CA GLY A 14 -30.16 -1.72 -12.62
C GLY A 14 -28.93 -2.41 -12.02
N CYS A 15 -28.65 -2.14 -10.76
CA CYS A 15 -27.68 -2.86 -9.96
C CYS A 15 -28.24 -4.27 -9.66
N GLN A 16 -27.91 -5.24 -10.51
CA GLN A 16 -28.16 -6.66 -10.22
C GLN A 16 -26.96 -7.19 -9.45
N THR A 17 -27.16 -7.42 -8.16
CA THR A 17 -26.27 -8.20 -7.30
C THR A 17 -26.29 -9.66 -7.77
N LEU A 18 -25.32 -10.05 -8.58
CA LEU A 18 -25.09 -11.46 -8.91
C LEU A 18 -24.51 -12.17 -7.69
N SER A 19 -25.40 -12.87 -7.00
CA SER A 19 -25.09 -13.88 -6.00
C SER A 19 -24.09 -14.90 -6.57
N ALA A 20 -22.92 -14.99 -5.95
CA ALA A 20 -21.90 -15.98 -6.24
C ALA A 20 -22.45 -17.39 -5.95
N ARG A 21 -23.05 -18.02 -6.96
CA ARG A 21 -23.29 -19.46 -6.95
C ARG A 21 -21.93 -20.15 -6.91
N GLY A 22 -21.69 -20.89 -5.83
CA GLY A 22 -20.48 -21.67 -5.62
C GLY A 22 -20.15 -22.52 -6.85
N ALA A 23 -19.00 -22.24 -7.45
CA ALA A 23 -18.37 -23.17 -8.36
C ALA A 23 -18.10 -24.46 -7.58
N PRO A 24 -18.42 -25.65 -8.12
CA PRO A 24 -18.04 -26.89 -7.47
C PRO A 24 -16.52 -26.89 -7.33
N LEU A 25 -16.05 -27.05 -6.09
CA LEU A 25 -14.65 -27.29 -5.77
C LEU A 25 -14.19 -28.45 -6.65
N ARG A 26 -13.41 -28.13 -7.68
CA ARG A 26 -12.81 -29.12 -8.56
C ARG A 26 -11.81 -29.88 -7.71
N VAL A 27 -12.24 -31.05 -7.22
CA VAL A 27 -11.38 -31.98 -6.49
C VAL A 27 -10.12 -32.18 -7.33
N PRO A 28 -8.92 -31.95 -6.77
CA PRO A 28 -7.70 -32.21 -7.50
C PRO A 28 -7.71 -33.67 -7.94
N LEU A 29 -7.71 -33.92 -9.25
CA LEU A 29 -7.50 -35.27 -9.78
C LEU A 29 -6.18 -35.80 -9.20
N PRO A 30 -6.12 -37.10 -8.83
CA PRO A 30 -4.86 -37.68 -8.37
C PRO A 30 -3.78 -37.40 -9.41
N ALA A 31 -2.60 -36.98 -8.94
CA ALA A 31 -1.48 -36.61 -9.79
C ALA A 31 -0.97 -37.85 -10.54
N VAL A 32 -1.61 -38.18 -11.66
CA VAL A 32 -1.13 -39.20 -12.58
C VAL A 32 0.20 -38.68 -13.16
N PRO A 33 1.29 -39.46 -13.11
CA PRO A 33 2.55 -39.06 -13.71
C PRO A 33 2.35 -38.78 -15.21
N ILE A 34 2.88 -37.65 -15.69
CA ILE A 34 2.81 -37.26 -17.11
C ILE A 34 3.37 -38.37 -18.02
N SER A 35 4.36 -39.15 -17.53
CA SER A 35 4.92 -40.28 -18.28
C SER A 35 3.90 -41.38 -18.60
N LEU A 36 2.92 -41.63 -17.71
CA LEU A 36 1.89 -42.64 -17.90
C LEU A 36 0.89 -42.20 -18.98
N THR A 37 0.49 -40.92 -18.94
CA THR A 37 -0.48 -40.35 -19.90
C THR A 37 0.11 -40.21 -21.30
N VAL A 38 1.41 -39.91 -21.41
CA VAL A 38 2.13 -39.89 -22.70
C VAL A 38 2.10 -41.28 -23.35
N ALA A 39 2.41 -42.34 -22.59
CA ALA A 39 2.42 -43.71 -23.11
C ALA A 39 1.03 -44.16 -23.60
N GLU A 40 -0.02 -43.85 -22.85
CA GLU A 40 -1.42 -44.12 -23.24
C GLU A 40 -1.81 -43.38 -24.53
N THR A 41 -1.39 -42.11 -24.66
CA THR A 41 -1.67 -41.28 -25.84
C THR A 41 -1.02 -41.86 -27.09
N VAL A 42 0.26 -42.26 -27.00
CA VAL A 42 1.00 -42.89 -28.11
C VAL A 42 0.36 -44.23 -28.49
N SER A 43 -0.02 -45.05 -27.51
CA SER A 43 -0.70 -46.33 -27.76
C SER A 43 -2.05 -46.13 -28.48
N CYS A 44 -2.81 -45.11 -28.07
CA CYS A 44 -4.08 -44.75 -28.71
C CYS A 44 -3.88 -44.36 -30.18
N LEU A 45 -2.90 -43.50 -30.47
CA LEU A 45 -2.56 -43.08 -31.83
C LEU A 45 -2.14 -44.27 -32.70
N ASN A 46 -1.25 -45.13 -32.20
CA ASN A 46 -0.81 -46.33 -32.91
C ASN A 46 -1.97 -47.27 -33.25
N ARG A 47 -2.88 -47.49 -32.30
CA ARG A 47 -4.08 -48.31 -32.52
C ARG A 47 -5.00 -47.70 -33.57
N ALA A 48 -5.21 -46.39 -33.54
CA ALA A 48 -6.04 -45.68 -34.51
C ALA A 48 -5.45 -45.76 -35.94
N VAL A 49 -4.14 -45.52 -36.09
CA VAL A 49 -3.45 -45.60 -37.38
C VAL A 49 -3.44 -47.04 -37.91
N ALA A 50 -3.24 -48.04 -37.05
CA ALA A 50 -3.33 -49.45 -37.45
C ALA A 50 -4.73 -49.83 -37.94
N ALA A 51 -5.79 -49.36 -37.26
CA ALA A 51 -7.16 -49.59 -37.70
C ALA A 51 -7.44 -48.92 -39.06
N LEU A 52 -6.96 -47.70 -39.29
CA LEU A 52 -7.07 -47.01 -40.59
C LEU A 52 -6.38 -47.80 -41.71
N ARG A 53 -5.16 -48.30 -41.45
CA ARG A 53 -4.41 -49.13 -42.40
C ARG A 53 -5.20 -50.38 -42.78
N ASN A 54 -5.73 -51.13 -41.80
CA ASN A 54 -6.52 -52.32 -42.07
C ASN A 54 -7.74 -52.02 -42.96
N ILE A 55 -8.48 -50.92 -42.69
CA ILE A 55 -9.63 -50.50 -43.50
C ILE A 55 -9.20 -50.14 -44.93
N TRP A 56 -8.08 -49.43 -45.09
CA TRP A 56 -7.57 -49.07 -46.41
C TRP A 56 -7.12 -50.28 -47.22
N GLU A 57 -6.51 -51.27 -46.58
CA GLU A 57 -6.15 -52.55 -47.17
C GLU A 57 -7.41 -53.32 -47.63
N GLU A 58 -8.45 -53.39 -46.79
CA GLU A 58 -9.72 -54.06 -47.13
C GLU A 58 -10.44 -53.42 -48.33
N ILE A 59 -10.37 -52.10 -48.47
CA ILE A 59 -11.01 -51.36 -49.58
C ILE A 59 -10.14 -51.33 -50.85
N GLY A 60 -8.84 -51.70 -50.76
CA GLY A 60 -7.90 -51.65 -51.87
C GLY A 60 -7.42 -50.24 -52.22
N MET A 61 -7.24 -49.38 -51.21
CA MET A 61 -6.79 -48.00 -51.41
C MET A 61 -5.32 -47.93 -51.85
N PRO A 62 -4.99 -47.19 -52.93
CA PRO A 62 -3.60 -46.94 -53.34
C PRO A 62 -2.74 -46.32 -52.24
N GLU A 63 -1.47 -46.70 -52.19
CA GLU A 63 -0.53 -46.27 -51.15
C GLU A 63 -0.29 -44.75 -51.17
N GLU A 64 -0.32 -44.10 -52.35
CA GLU A 64 -0.18 -42.63 -52.42
C GLU A 64 -1.30 -41.90 -51.64
N LEU A 65 -2.54 -42.38 -51.75
CA LEU A 65 -3.69 -41.80 -51.03
C LEU A 65 -3.64 -42.08 -49.52
N GLN A 66 -3.09 -43.23 -49.12
CA GLN A 66 -2.85 -43.54 -47.70
C GLN A 66 -1.78 -42.62 -47.12
N LEU A 67 -0.72 -42.35 -47.89
CA LEU A 67 0.34 -41.43 -47.50
C LEU A 67 -0.17 -40.00 -47.34
N GLU A 68 -0.96 -39.49 -48.30
CA GLU A 68 -1.56 -38.15 -48.20
C GLU A 68 -2.42 -38.00 -46.93
N ARG A 69 -3.24 -39.01 -46.62
CA ARG A 69 -4.12 -38.98 -45.43
C ARG A 69 -3.33 -39.06 -44.12
N THR A 70 -2.30 -39.90 -44.07
CA THR A 70 -1.45 -40.02 -42.87
C THR A 70 -0.58 -38.78 -42.67
N GLN A 71 -0.11 -38.17 -43.75
CA GLN A 71 0.62 -36.90 -43.72
C GLN A 71 -0.25 -35.78 -43.15
N ALA A 72 -1.51 -35.66 -43.56
CA ALA A 72 -2.44 -34.69 -42.98
C ALA A 72 -2.65 -34.89 -41.47
N VAL A 73 -2.78 -36.14 -41.00
CA VAL A 73 -2.89 -36.45 -39.56
C VAL A 73 -1.61 -36.04 -38.82
N LYS A 74 -0.43 -36.35 -39.38
CA LYS A 74 0.86 -35.96 -38.82
C LYS A 74 0.97 -34.45 -38.68
N GLU A 75 0.66 -33.69 -39.73
CA GLU A 75 0.71 -32.22 -39.73
C GLU A 75 -0.18 -31.61 -38.65
N HIS A 76 -1.39 -32.15 -38.45
CA HIS A 76 -2.28 -31.70 -37.37
C HIS A 76 -1.71 -31.98 -35.98
N ILE A 77 -1.11 -33.16 -35.77
CA ILE A 77 -0.49 -33.51 -34.49
C ILE A 77 0.72 -32.62 -34.22
N GLU A 78 1.60 -32.45 -35.20
CA GLU A 78 2.79 -31.59 -35.11
C GLU A 78 2.38 -30.15 -34.78
N SER A 79 1.42 -29.59 -35.49
CA SER A 79 0.93 -28.22 -35.25
C SER A 79 0.40 -28.02 -33.82
N MET A 80 -0.36 -29.00 -33.29
CA MET A 80 -0.89 -28.93 -31.93
C MET A 80 0.24 -29.02 -30.88
N LEU A 81 1.20 -29.93 -31.07
CA LEU A 81 2.32 -30.08 -30.15
C LEU A 81 3.24 -28.84 -30.16
N ASP A 82 3.51 -28.28 -31.34
CA ASP A 82 4.28 -27.05 -31.48
C ASP A 82 3.59 -25.86 -30.79
N MET A 83 2.26 -25.77 -30.88
CA MET A 83 1.47 -24.77 -30.15
C MET A 83 1.64 -24.91 -28.64
N MET A 84 1.48 -26.12 -28.10
CA MET A 84 1.65 -26.36 -26.65
C MET A 84 3.07 -26.03 -26.18
N VAL A 85 4.09 -26.46 -26.93
CA VAL A 85 5.50 -26.17 -26.61
C VAL A 85 5.78 -24.66 -26.67
N SER A 86 5.21 -23.96 -27.65
CA SER A 86 5.27 -22.51 -27.78
C SER A 86 4.66 -21.82 -26.56
N GLU A 87 3.46 -22.21 -26.14
CA GLU A 87 2.77 -21.66 -24.97
C GLU A 87 3.60 -21.80 -23.70
N GLU A 88 4.17 -22.97 -23.45
CA GLU A 88 5.01 -23.22 -22.27
C GLU A 88 6.34 -22.46 -22.31
N LYS A 89 6.94 -22.30 -23.50
CA LYS A 89 8.13 -21.44 -23.68
C LYS A 89 7.80 -19.97 -23.36
N ASN A 90 6.68 -19.48 -23.88
CA ASN A 90 6.21 -18.12 -23.62
C ASN A 90 5.90 -17.89 -22.13
N LEU A 91 5.28 -18.87 -21.46
CA LEU A 91 5.04 -18.81 -20.02
C LEU A 91 6.35 -18.74 -19.23
N LYS A 92 7.35 -19.56 -19.59
CA LYS A 92 8.68 -19.53 -18.96
C LYS A 92 9.35 -18.16 -19.14
N GLU A 93 9.36 -17.62 -20.35
CA GLU A 93 9.96 -16.31 -20.65
C GLU A 93 9.24 -15.17 -19.90
N TYR A 94 7.91 -15.23 -19.85
CA TYR A 94 7.10 -14.30 -19.07
C TYR A 94 7.47 -14.33 -17.58
N LEU A 95 7.61 -15.51 -16.98
CA LEU A 95 8.01 -15.63 -15.57
C LEU A 95 9.41 -15.09 -15.31
N LEU A 96 10.38 -15.37 -16.20
CA LEU A 96 11.75 -14.84 -16.08
C LEU A 96 11.79 -13.31 -16.19
N THR A 97 10.96 -12.74 -17.08
CA THR A 97 10.81 -11.29 -17.22
C THR A 97 10.26 -10.67 -15.92
N ARG A 98 9.26 -11.31 -15.30
CA ARG A 98 8.70 -10.87 -14.02
C ARG A 98 9.71 -10.95 -12.88
N ILE A 99 10.47 -12.05 -12.79
CA ILE A 99 11.54 -12.21 -11.80
C ILE A 99 12.53 -11.05 -11.90
N THR A 100 12.98 -10.74 -13.12
CA THR A 100 13.92 -9.64 -13.37
C THR A 100 13.33 -8.29 -12.96
N ALA A 101 12.04 -8.06 -13.24
CA ALA A 101 11.36 -6.84 -12.83
C ALA A 101 11.26 -6.73 -11.29
N CYS A 102 10.84 -7.81 -10.61
CA CYS A 102 10.75 -7.84 -9.15
C CYS A 102 12.12 -7.65 -8.48
N GLN A 103 13.20 -8.24 -9.03
CA GLN A 103 14.56 -8.02 -8.52
C GLN A 103 14.96 -6.53 -8.59
N LYS A 104 14.71 -5.86 -9.73
CA LYS A 104 14.99 -4.42 -9.88
C LYS A 104 14.16 -3.56 -8.93
N GLU A 105 12.90 -3.92 -8.73
CA GLU A 105 12.01 -3.23 -7.81
C GLU A 105 12.46 -3.41 -6.35
N LEU A 106 12.85 -4.63 -5.95
CA LEU A 106 13.41 -4.89 -4.62
C LEU A 106 14.66 -4.07 -4.34
N GLU A 107 15.60 -4.01 -5.28
CA GLU A 107 16.82 -3.22 -5.10
C GLU A 107 16.51 -1.71 -5.01
N THR A 108 15.47 -1.25 -5.70
CA THR A 108 15.00 0.13 -5.56
C THR A 108 14.39 0.37 -4.19
N LEU A 109 13.49 -0.50 -3.74
CA LEU A 109 12.83 -0.38 -2.44
C LEU A 109 13.82 -0.51 -1.28
N ARG A 110 14.83 -1.37 -1.39
CA ARG A 110 15.89 -1.52 -0.39
C ARG A 110 16.69 -0.24 -0.22
N ARG A 111 17.10 0.39 -1.34
CA ARG A 111 17.79 1.69 -1.31
C ARG A 111 16.92 2.78 -0.70
N GLU A 112 15.65 2.85 -1.08
CA GLU A 112 14.73 3.85 -0.53
C GLU A 112 14.45 3.65 0.96
N LEU A 113 14.40 2.40 1.43
CA LEU A 113 14.14 2.07 2.84
C LEU A 113 15.42 2.03 3.70
N SER A 114 16.59 2.27 3.10
CA SER A 114 17.91 2.12 3.70
C SER A 114 18.12 0.75 4.35
N LEU A 115 17.68 -0.31 3.66
CA LEU A 115 17.85 -1.69 4.11
C LEU A 115 19.14 -2.29 3.53
N ASP A 116 19.88 -3.03 4.36
CA ASP A 116 21.06 -3.75 3.92
C ASP A 116 20.74 -4.76 2.80
N HIS A 117 21.70 -4.93 1.89
CA HIS A 117 21.59 -5.91 0.83
C HIS A 117 21.65 -7.32 1.43
N PHE A 118 20.52 -8.01 1.47
CA PHE A 118 20.46 -9.43 1.80
C PHE A 118 20.42 -10.25 0.51
N GLU A 119 21.47 -11.03 0.25
CA GLU A 119 21.46 -12.11 -0.73
C GLU A 119 20.67 -13.28 -0.14
N ALA A 120 19.43 -13.47 -0.60
CA ALA A 120 18.78 -14.75 -0.43
C ALA A 120 19.22 -15.63 -1.60
N GLU A 121 19.87 -16.75 -1.28
CA GLU A 121 20.25 -17.74 -2.27
C GLU A 121 19.05 -18.13 -3.16
N GLU A 122 19.27 -18.09 -4.47
CA GLU A 122 18.29 -18.39 -5.51
C GLU A 122 18.03 -19.91 -5.61
N GLN A 123 17.61 -20.57 -4.52
CA GLN A 123 17.18 -21.96 -4.62
C GLN A 123 15.67 -22.05 -4.76
N GLY A 124 15.22 -22.49 -5.94
CA GLY A 124 13.81 -22.75 -6.18
C GLY A 124 13.50 -22.98 -7.64
N THR A 125 12.27 -23.41 -7.93
CA THR A 125 11.76 -23.42 -9.30
C THR A 125 11.45 -21.98 -9.74
N ILE A 126 11.46 -21.70 -11.05
CA ILE A 126 11.15 -20.37 -11.61
C ILE A 126 9.83 -19.82 -11.04
N LEU A 127 8.79 -20.67 -10.94
CA LEU A 127 7.49 -20.25 -10.41
C LEU A 127 7.55 -19.90 -8.92
N GLN A 128 8.35 -20.62 -8.14
CA GLN A 128 8.53 -20.33 -6.71
C GLN A 128 9.31 -19.03 -6.51
N MET A 129 10.39 -18.84 -7.26
CA MET A 129 11.18 -17.60 -7.23
C MET A 129 10.33 -16.37 -7.55
N GLU A 130 9.50 -16.42 -8.59
CA GLU A 130 8.60 -15.32 -8.93
C GLU A 130 7.65 -14.98 -7.78
N LYS A 131 7.03 -16.01 -7.17
CA LYS A 131 6.08 -15.83 -6.05
C LYS A 131 6.76 -15.19 -4.85
N ASP A 132 7.94 -15.68 -4.48
CA ASP A 132 8.66 -15.22 -3.30
C ASP A 132 9.18 -13.79 -3.49
N LEU A 133 9.73 -13.48 -4.66
CA LEU A 133 10.16 -12.11 -4.98
C LEU A 133 9.00 -11.13 -4.96
N ARG A 134 7.87 -11.48 -5.56
CA ARG A 134 6.66 -10.65 -5.55
C ARG A 134 6.13 -10.41 -4.13
N ALA A 135 6.06 -11.46 -3.30
CA ALA A 135 5.64 -11.32 -1.91
C ALA A 135 6.57 -10.40 -1.12
N ARG A 136 7.89 -10.48 -1.36
CA ARG A 136 8.87 -9.57 -0.74
C ARG A 136 8.69 -8.12 -1.19
N VAL A 137 8.45 -7.89 -2.49
CA VAL A 137 8.14 -6.54 -3.03
C VAL A 137 6.91 -5.97 -2.32
N GLU A 138 5.83 -6.75 -2.20
CA GLU A 138 4.59 -6.33 -1.55
C GLU A 138 4.82 -5.93 -0.08
N VAL A 139 5.65 -6.68 0.66
CA VAL A 139 6.01 -6.36 2.04
C VAL A 139 6.78 -5.04 2.12
N LEU A 140 7.80 -4.83 1.27
CA LEU A 140 8.59 -3.59 1.29
C LEU A 140 7.79 -2.37 0.83
N LEU A 141 6.91 -2.52 -0.16
CA LEU A 141 5.96 -1.47 -0.56
C LEU A 141 5.01 -1.11 0.57
N LYS A 142 4.57 -2.09 1.36
CA LYS A 142 3.78 -1.83 2.56
C LYS A 142 4.59 -1.03 3.58
N GLN A 143 5.81 -1.46 3.91
CA GLN A 143 6.68 -0.73 4.83
C GLN A 143 6.92 0.73 4.40
N LYS A 144 7.21 0.96 3.11
CA LYS A 144 7.35 2.31 2.54
C LYS A 144 6.11 3.17 2.76
N ARG A 145 4.93 2.62 2.46
CA ARG A 145 3.64 3.31 2.67
C ARG A 145 3.40 3.62 4.15
N ASP A 146 3.63 2.65 5.02
CA ASP A 146 3.40 2.78 6.46
C ASP A 146 4.33 3.87 7.05
N ARG A 147 5.62 3.89 6.70
CA ARG A 147 6.57 4.92 7.15
C ARG A 147 6.20 6.32 6.67
N LYS A 148 5.79 6.48 5.40
CA LYS A 148 5.34 7.78 4.86
C LYS A 148 4.05 8.25 5.51
N GLN A 149 3.10 7.34 5.73
CA GLN A 149 1.85 7.67 6.39
C GLN A 149 2.08 8.07 7.84
N GLU A 150 2.97 7.38 8.55
CA GLU A 150 3.35 7.75 9.91
C GLU A 150 3.97 9.15 9.95
N LEU A 151 4.96 9.45 9.10
CA LEU A 151 5.57 10.78 9.04
C LEU A 151 4.53 11.88 8.85
N LYS A 152 3.56 11.68 7.95
CA LYS A 152 2.46 12.63 7.74
C LYS A 152 1.66 12.85 9.03
N THR A 153 1.31 11.79 9.76
CA THR A 153 0.57 11.92 11.02
C THR A 153 1.38 12.56 12.14
N LEU A 154 2.71 12.41 12.12
CA LEU A 154 3.60 13.05 13.08
C LEU A 154 3.71 14.56 12.76
N GLN A 155 3.85 14.92 11.49
CA GLN A 155 3.89 16.31 11.02
C GLN A 155 2.59 17.09 11.27
N GLU A 156 1.44 16.42 11.14
CA GLU A 156 0.15 17.01 11.49
C GLU A 156 0.11 17.36 12.98
N ARG A 157 0.49 16.42 13.86
CA ARG A 157 0.57 16.67 15.31
C ARG A 157 1.59 17.74 15.69
N ASP A 158 2.74 17.75 15.02
CA ASP A 158 3.79 18.74 15.27
C ASP A 158 3.31 20.16 15.01
N ARG A 159 2.58 20.34 13.90
CA ARG A 159 1.97 21.62 13.55
C ARG A 159 0.98 22.06 14.61
N ASP A 160 0.09 21.18 15.04
CA ASP A 160 -0.89 21.50 16.09
C ASP A 160 -0.23 21.92 17.41
N LEU A 161 0.84 21.22 17.82
CA LEU A 161 1.59 21.58 19.03
C LEU A 161 2.37 22.89 18.86
N CYS A 162 3.02 23.07 17.72
CA CYS A 162 3.80 24.27 17.40
C CYS A 162 2.93 25.52 17.30
N ASP A 163 1.71 25.40 16.77
CA ASP A 163 0.75 26.52 16.71
C ASP A 163 0.37 26.98 18.12
N ILE A 164 0.15 26.04 19.06
CA ILE A 164 -0.16 26.36 20.46
C ILE A 164 1.05 26.95 21.20
N LEU A 165 2.22 26.34 21.03
CA LEU A 165 3.46 26.73 21.72
C LEU A 165 4.17 27.93 21.06
N CYS A 166 3.71 28.34 19.88
CA CYS A 166 4.34 29.34 19.01
C CYS A 166 5.81 29.02 18.69
N THR A 167 6.09 27.75 18.41
CA THR A 167 7.43 27.26 18.04
C THR A 167 7.49 26.88 16.56
N ALA A 168 8.69 26.73 16.01
CA ALA A 168 8.86 26.27 14.63
C ALA A 168 8.73 24.73 14.54
N PRO A 169 8.01 24.19 13.53
CA PRO A 169 7.91 22.75 13.31
C PRO A 169 9.26 22.07 13.04
N PHE A 170 9.37 20.81 13.43
CA PHE A 170 10.51 19.96 13.12
C PHE A 170 10.47 19.48 11.67
N HIS A 171 11.62 19.58 11.00
CA HIS A 171 11.71 19.33 9.57
C HIS A 171 12.36 17.98 9.25
N ILE A 172 11.61 17.14 8.55
CA ILE A 172 12.12 15.98 7.79
C ILE A 172 11.64 16.15 6.35
N ASP A 173 12.52 15.84 5.39
CA ASP A 173 12.17 15.84 3.98
C ASP A 173 10.96 14.92 3.72
N SER A 174 9.87 15.51 3.25
CA SER A 174 8.59 14.82 3.03
C SER A 174 8.56 14.03 1.72
N ASP A 175 9.45 14.34 0.79
CA ASP A 175 9.52 13.66 -0.50
C ASP A 175 10.29 12.33 -0.38
N ALA A 176 11.27 12.27 0.52
CA ALA A 176 12.02 11.06 0.86
C ALA A 176 11.17 10.04 1.65
N VAL A 177 11.65 8.79 1.72
CA VAL A 177 11.10 7.79 2.66
C VAL A 177 11.90 7.93 3.95
N PRO A 178 11.26 8.22 5.10
CA PRO A 178 11.99 8.38 6.34
C PRO A 178 12.59 7.04 6.80
N SER A 179 13.77 7.09 7.41
CA SER A 179 14.33 5.94 8.11
C SER A 179 13.56 5.68 9.42
N LEU A 180 13.82 4.54 10.07
CA LEU A 180 13.24 4.29 11.39
C LEU A 180 13.82 5.24 12.44
N GLU A 181 15.10 5.58 12.33
CA GLU A 181 15.76 6.53 13.24
C GLU A 181 15.17 7.94 13.11
N ASP A 182 14.87 8.38 11.88
CA ASP A 182 14.18 9.63 11.59
C ASP A 182 12.81 9.70 12.28
N LEU A 183 12.01 8.64 12.17
CA LEU A 183 10.71 8.55 12.82
C LEU A 183 10.86 8.54 14.35
N ASP A 184 11.85 7.84 14.90
CA ASP A 184 12.12 7.83 16.34
C ASP A 184 12.60 9.18 16.88
N LEU A 185 13.39 9.91 16.10
CA LEU A 185 13.78 11.29 16.42
C LEU A 185 12.55 12.19 16.47
N TYR A 186 11.67 12.08 15.48
CA TYR A 186 10.43 12.85 15.41
C TYR A 186 9.48 12.54 16.58
N ARG A 187 9.30 11.25 16.91
CA ARG A 187 8.49 10.82 18.07
C ARG A 187 9.03 11.40 19.38
N ARG A 188 10.35 11.41 19.57
CA ARG A 188 10.99 12.01 20.75
C ARG A 188 10.81 13.53 20.79
N HIS A 189 10.88 14.21 19.64
CA HIS A 189 10.59 15.63 19.55
C HIS A 189 9.15 15.95 19.98
N LEU A 190 8.16 15.24 19.44
CA LEU A 190 6.75 15.43 19.82
C LEU A 190 6.49 15.14 21.30
N ALA A 191 7.16 14.13 21.87
CA ALA A 191 7.05 13.84 23.29
C ALA A 191 7.58 15.01 24.15
N ALA A 192 8.70 15.63 23.74
CA ALA A 192 9.22 16.81 24.42
C ALA A 192 8.29 18.02 24.29
N LEU A 193 7.73 18.29 23.09
CA LEU A 193 6.74 19.37 22.90
C LEU A 193 5.47 19.14 23.71
N SER A 194 4.99 17.90 23.78
CA SER A 194 3.79 17.56 24.56
C SER A 194 4.01 17.81 26.05
N LEU A 195 5.18 17.43 26.57
CA LEU A 195 5.57 17.70 27.96
C LEU A 195 5.69 19.21 28.22
N GLU A 196 6.31 19.96 27.32
CA GLU A 196 6.42 21.43 27.44
C GLU A 196 5.03 22.09 27.45
N LYS A 197 4.12 21.65 26.58
CA LYS A 197 2.73 22.10 26.57
C LYS A 197 2.05 21.86 27.91
N GLU A 198 2.18 20.65 28.47
CA GLU A 198 1.60 20.33 29.78
C GLU A 198 2.16 21.23 30.88
N GLN A 199 3.48 21.45 30.92
CA GLN A 199 4.13 22.32 31.90
C GLN A 199 3.67 23.78 31.77
N ARG A 200 3.60 24.32 30.54
CA ARG A 200 3.13 25.69 30.30
C ARG A 200 1.65 25.84 30.62
N GLN A 201 0.83 24.85 30.31
CA GLN A 201 -0.59 24.86 30.66
C GLN A 201 -0.76 24.87 32.18
N GLU A 202 -0.07 24.01 32.93
CA GLU A 202 -0.13 23.98 34.38
C GLU A 202 0.31 25.33 34.99
N ARG A 203 1.39 25.90 34.47
CA ARG A 203 1.87 27.22 34.89
C ARG A 203 0.86 28.32 34.59
N PHE A 204 0.24 28.30 33.41
CA PHE A 204 -0.79 29.26 33.03
C PHE A 204 -2.00 29.17 33.96
N VAL A 205 -2.57 27.97 34.15
CA VAL A 205 -3.76 27.75 34.98
C VAL A 205 -3.51 28.13 36.43
N SER A 206 -2.37 27.72 37.00
CA SER A 206 -2.01 28.06 38.39
C SER A 206 -1.81 29.57 38.57
N THR A 207 -1.14 30.24 37.64
CA THR A 207 -0.89 31.68 37.70
C THR A 207 -2.16 32.49 37.46
N LYS A 208 -3.00 32.10 36.50
CA LYS A 208 -4.32 32.70 36.23
C LYS A 208 -5.19 32.71 37.49
N ARG A 209 -5.26 31.59 38.20
CA ARG A 209 -6.01 31.49 39.47
C ARG A 209 -5.50 32.48 40.52
N GLN A 210 -4.18 32.61 40.67
CA GLN A 210 -3.59 33.57 41.62
C GLN A 210 -3.89 35.02 41.24
N ILE A 211 -3.79 35.36 39.95
CA ILE A 211 -4.11 36.70 39.44
C ILE A 211 -5.57 37.04 39.75
N ILE A 212 -6.51 36.15 39.44
CA ILE A 212 -7.95 36.37 39.68
C ILE A 212 -8.22 36.64 41.17
N LEU A 213 -7.68 35.81 42.06
CA LEU A 213 -7.85 36.00 43.51
C LEU A 213 -7.28 37.33 44.01
N LEU A 214 -6.09 37.72 43.54
CA LEU A 214 -5.49 39.00 43.93
C LEU A 214 -6.27 40.20 43.37
N MET A 215 -6.77 40.10 42.14
CA MET A 215 -7.59 41.16 41.54
C MET A 215 -8.93 41.32 42.29
N GLU A 216 -9.55 40.21 42.71
CA GLU A 216 -10.73 40.22 43.57
C GLU A 216 -10.44 40.83 44.95
N GLU A 217 -9.31 40.51 45.59
CA GLU A 217 -8.89 41.11 46.87
C GLU A 217 -8.68 42.63 46.79
N LEU A 218 -8.30 43.14 45.61
CA LEU A 218 -7.99 44.56 45.37
C LEU A 218 -9.17 45.34 44.75
N ASP A 219 -10.33 44.70 44.53
CA ASP A 219 -11.45 45.25 43.75
C ASP A 219 -11.00 45.79 42.36
N HIS A 220 -9.99 45.17 41.75
CA HIS A 220 -9.43 45.57 40.46
C HIS A 220 -10.06 44.77 39.31
N THR A 221 -10.53 45.47 38.28
CA THR A 221 -11.05 44.86 37.05
C THR A 221 -10.00 44.81 35.96
N PRO A 222 -10.01 43.81 35.07
CA PRO A 222 -9.04 43.72 33.97
C PRO A 222 -9.19 44.89 32.98
N ASP A 223 -8.15 45.72 32.90
CA ASP A 223 -8.14 46.99 32.18
C ASP A 223 -7.35 46.90 30.86
N THR A 224 -6.43 45.95 30.74
CA THR A 224 -5.67 45.70 29.51
C THR A 224 -6.25 44.55 28.67
N SER A 225 -5.98 44.57 27.36
CA SER A 225 -6.40 43.46 26.48
C SER A 225 -5.79 42.13 26.89
N PHE A 226 -4.57 42.14 27.46
CA PHE A 226 -3.90 40.94 27.95
C PHE A 226 -4.55 40.43 29.25
N GLU A 227 -4.87 41.30 30.21
CA GLU A 227 -5.61 40.91 31.41
C GLU A 227 -6.98 40.31 31.07
N GLN A 228 -7.70 40.92 30.13
CA GLN A 228 -8.98 40.40 29.65
C GLN A 228 -8.81 39.03 29.00
N ASP A 229 -7.74 38.81 28.23
CA ASP A 229 -7.41 37.51 27.64
C ASP A 229 -7.16 36.45 28.72
N VAL A 230 -6.39 36.79 29.75
CA VAL A 230 -6.04 35.88 30.85
C VAL A 230 -7.25 35.57 31.74
N VAL A 231 -7.98 36.60 32.18
CA VAL A 231 -9.03 36.48 33.20
C VAL A 231 -10.36 36.03 32.60
N CYS A 232 -10.76 36.62 31.47
CA CYS A 232 -12.14 36.48 30.96
C CYS A 232 -12.31 35.41 29.89
N LYS A 233 -11.24 34.97 29.22
CA LYS A 233 -11.33 33.94 28.16
C LYS A 233 -11.07 32.53 28.66
N ASP A 234 -11.45 31.57 27.82
CA ASP A 234 -11.23 30.14 28.03
C ASP A 234 -9.73 29.82 28.09
N GLU A 235 -9.37 28.88 28.96
CA GLU A 235 -7.99 28.42 29.13
C GLU A 235 -7.43 27.76 27.86
N GLU A 236 -8.30 27.16 27.04
CA GLU A 236 -7.91 26.52 25.77
C GLU A 236 -7.59 27.53 24.66
N ALA A 237 -8.02 28.79 24.80
CA ALA A 237 -7.82 29.83 23.79
C ALA A 237 -6.51 30.61 23.97
N PHE A 238 -5.80 30.41 25.08
CA PHE A 238 -4.58 31.15 25.40
C PHE A 238 -3.37 30.55 24.68
N CYS A 239 -2.63 31.36 23.92
CA CYS A 239 -1.41 30.90 23.27
C CYS A 239 -0.28 30.71 24.30
N LEU A 240 0.28 29.51 24.37
CA LEU A 240 1.32 29.10 25.33
C LEU A 240 2.74 29.44 24.84
N SER A 241 2.90 30.60 24.22
CA SER A 241 4.22 31.10 23.82
C SER A 241 5.07 31.46 25.04
N GLU A 242 6.39 31.42 24.91
CA GLU A 242 7.29 31.84 25.99
C GLU A 242 7.04 33.29 26.41
N ASP A 243 6.81 34.18 25.45
CA ASP A 243 6.51 35.59 25.68
C ASP A 243 5.22 35.76 26.48
N ASN A 244 4.16 35.01 26.15
CA ASN A 244 2.88 35.09 26.87
C ASN A 244 3.00 34.53 28.29
N ILE A 245 3.76 33.44 28.48
CA ILE A 245 4.04 32.89 29.81
C ILE A 245 4.89 33.84 30.66
N ALA A 246 5.82 34.58 30.05
CA ALA A 246 6.60 35.61 30.73
C ALA A 246 5.75 36.86 31.07
N ALA A 247 4.88 37.29 30.16
CA ALA A 247 3.93 38.38 30.38
C ALA A 247 2.95 38.05 31.51
N LEU A 248 2.50 36.80 31.61
CA LEU A 248 1.63 36.33 32.69
C LEU A 248 2.28 36.43 34.07
N GLN A 249 3.57 36.06 34.18
CA GLN A 249 4.32 36.24 35.43
C GLN A 249 4.53 37.70 35.78
N SER A 250 4.78 38.53 34.77
CA SER A 250 4.93 39.98 34.94
C SER A 250 3.64 40.59 35.47
N LEU A 251 2.48 40.15 34.94
CA LEU A 251 1.16 40.56 35.42
C LEU A 251 0.92 40.12 36.86
N LEU A 252 1.21 38.86 37.21
CA LEU A 252 1.09 38.38 38.60
C LEU A 252 1.92 39.26 39.56
N GLN A 253 3.16 39.58 39.16
CA GLN A 253 4.03 40.42 39.97
C GLN A 253 3.46 41.84 40.13
N GLN A 254 2.94 42.44 39.07
CA GLN A 254 2.34 43.78 39.11
C GLN A 254 1.12 43.84 40.04
N VAL A 255 0.18 42.88 39.94
CA VAL A 255 -1.02 42.84 40.80
C VAL A 255 -0.63 42.60 42.26
N HIS A 256 0.36 41.73 42.51
CA HIS A 256 0.85 41.49 43.87
C HIS A 256 1.48 42.74 44.52
N TRP A 257 2.23 43.56 43.77
CA TRP A 257 2.81 44.82 44.28
C TRP A 257 1.83 45.99 44.34
N ALA A 258 0.62 45.84 43.76
CA ALA A 258 -0.45 46.82 43.86
C ALA A 258 -1.25 46.70 45.17
N ARG A 259 -1.03 45.63 45.94
CA ARG A 259 -1.55 45.42 47.30
C ARG A 259 -0.90 46.35 48.32
#